data_AF-A0AAW1CCF8-F1
#
_entry.id   AF-A0AAW1CCF8-F1
#
_cell.length_a   1.000
_cell.length_b   1.000
_cell.length_c   1.000
_cell.angle_alpha   90.00
_cell.angle_beta   90.00
_cell.angle_gamma   90.00
#
_symmetry.space_group_name_H-M   'P 1'
#
loop_
_entity.id
_entity.type
_entity.pdbx_description
1 polymer ?
#
loop_
_entity_poly.entity_id
_entity_poly.type
_entity_poly.pdbx_seq_one_letter_code
_entity_poly.pdbx_strand_id
1 'polypeptide(L)'
;MSSPQPIDLHEDKLNVLVQVLIFYYMLFADSSRATLKQELIQLCHPLLKFRKVIDVDINTFNGFSKENIKEEYFAMKTKLEHLNQVMRSAVIYQILDNLVDIKGPMKRLIKATVEPCSHVGKKGLLRKLKPLVTTFFSHSTQMLKAANLILVTCTKREIVEDIEQCIDQFNRLLTTVPDLLSELSLFPGNGDVSKKLNFLSQIWSSTTESLMMCLDKILDLHEFLDASVQEMKRHKEASEKALDMQHFEHFFWHTSRLCRQATQIVEFISRFVAKVRDPIFRNGLLVLIKKLKNAII
;
A
#
# COMPACT_ATOMS: atom_id res chain seq x y z
N MET A 1 -0.14 -39.27 27.84
CA MET A 1 -0.10 -37.88 27.33
C MET A 1 0.98 -37.87 26.25
N SER A 2 0.57 -37.95 24.98
CA SER A 2 1.51 -38.05 23.86
C SER A 2 2.05 -36.67 23.52
N SER A 3 3.37 -36.53 23.53
CA SER A 3 4.07 -35.35 23.01
C SER A 3 3.73 -35.15 21.53
N PRO A 4 3.53 -33.92 21.04
CA PRO A 4 3.42 -33.68 19.61
C PRO A 4 4.74 -34.06 18.94
N GLN A 5 4.70 -34.98 17.98
CA GLN A 5 5.86 -35.30 17.15
C GLN A 5 6.29 -34.04 16.37
N PRO A 6 7.60 -33.75 16.24
CA PRO A 6 8.08 -32.68 15.40
C PRO A 6 7.68 -32.99 13.95
N ILE A 7 7.14 -32.01 13.25
CA ILE A 7 6.87 -32.10 11.81
C ILE A 7 8.23 -32.21 11.12
N ASP A 8 8.57 -33.38 10.58
CA ASP A 8 9.76 -33.60 9.75
C ASP A 8 9.61 -32.79 8.45
N LEU A 9 10.17 -31.58 8.44
CA LEU A 9 10.32 -30.74 7.26
C LEU A 9 11.52 -31.28 6.46
N HIS A 10 11.26 -32.04 5.40
CA HIS A 10 12.28 -32.43 4.42
C HIS A 10 13.09 -31.21 3.92
N GLU A 11 14.41 -31.35 3.91
CA GLU A 11 15.45 -30.36 3.54
C GLU A 11 15.12 -29.53 2.28
N ASP A 12 14.67 -30.21 1.21
CA ASP A 12 14.24 -29.58 -0.04
C ASP A 12 13.12 -28.55 0.15
N LYS A 13 12.18 -28.81 1.08
CA LYS A 13 11.06 -27.91 1.34
C LYS A 13 11.50 -26.65 2.07
N LEU A 14 12.41 -26.77 3.04
CA LEU A 14 12.90 -25.60 3.78
C LEU A 14 13.75 -24.69 2.88
N ASN A 15 14.59 -25.29 2.03
CA ASN A 15 15.42 -24.57 1.08
C ASN A 15 14.55 -23.78 0.07
N VAL A 16 13.52 -24.42 -0.49
CA VAL A 16 12.55 -23.76 -1.38
C VAL A 16 11.81 -22.63 -0.66
N LEU A 17 11.36 -22.84 0.59
CA LEU A 17 10.66 -21.80 1.36
C LEU A 17 11.55 -20.57 1.59
N VAL A 18 12.82 -20.76 1.97
CA VAL A 18 13.79 -19.66 2.14
C VAL A 18 14.04 -18.92 0.82
N GLN A 19 14.16 -19.65 -0.28
CA GLN A 19 14.35 -19.05 -1.61
C GLN A 19 13.15 -18.21 -2.05
N VAL A 20 11.93 -18.75 -1.89
CA VAL A 20 10.68 -18.04 -2.18
C VAL A 20 10.57 -16.78 -1.33
N LEU A 21 10.88 -16.90 -0.05
CA LEU A 21 10.84 -15.79 0.91
C LEU A 21 11.83 -14.68 0.52
N ILE A 22 13.07 -15.02 0.17
CA ILE A 22 14.06 -14.04 -0.33
C ILE A 22 13.59 -13.38 -1.63
N PHE A 23 13.04 -14.16 -2.56
CA PHE A 23 12.52 -13.61 -3.82
C PHE A 23 11.45 -12.54 -3.57
N TYR A 24 10.47 -12.83 -2.71
CA TYR A 24 9.42 -11.87 -2.38
C TYR A 24 9.95 -10.64 -1.65
N TYR A 25 10.92 -10.79 -0.74
CA TYR A 25 11.55 -9.64 -0.08
C TYR A 25 12.34 -8.77 -1.04
N MET A 26 13.04 -9.35 -2.02
CA MET A 26 13.74 -8.59 -3.05
C MET A 26 12.77 -7.84 -3.96
N LEU A 27 11.65 -8.46 -4.34
CA LEU A 27 10.58 -7.80 -5.10
C LEU A 27 9.99 -6.62 -4.31
N PHE A 28 9.77 -6.83 -3.01
CA PHE A 28 9.26 -5.79 -2.12
C PHE A 28 10.27 -4.66 -1.91
N ALA A 29 11.55 -4.99 -1.77
CA ALA A 29 12.64 -4.02 -1.68
C ALA A 29 12.74 -3.15 -2.92
N ASP A 30 12.57 -3.73 -4.11
CA ASP A 30 12.59 -2.96 -5.36
C ASP A 30 11.47 -1.93 -5.44
N SER A 31 10.31 -2.26 -4.88
CA SER A 31 9.14 -1.38 -4.83
C SER A 31 9.16 -0.40 -3.64
N SER A 32 10.14 -0.51 -2.74
CA SER A 32 10.23 0.27 -1.49
C SER A 32 11.10 1.52 -1.62
N ARG A 33 10.95 2.43 -0.66
CA ARG A 33 11.80 3.63 -0.52
C ARG A 33 13.28 3.24 -0.33
N ALA A 34 14.20 4.10 -0.76
CA ALA A 34 15.64 3.79 -0.80
C ALA A 34 16.23 3.28 0.53
N THR A 35 15.84 3.88 1.66
CA THR A 35 16.30 3.47 3.01
C THR A 35 15.86 2.05 3.35
N LEU A 36 14.58 1.75 3.16
CA LEU A 36 14.00 0.43 3.40
C LEU A 36 14.49 -0.61 2.39
N LYS A 37 14.72 -0.22 1.14
CA LYS A 37 15.31 -1.08 0.11
C LYS A 37 16.67 -1.59 0.56
N GLN A 38 17.54 -0.68 1.02
CA GLN A 38 18.86 -1.06 1.52
C GLN A 38 18.76 -1.99 2.73
N GLU A 39 17.88 -1.67 3.68
CA GLU A 39 17.68 -2.47 4.88
C GLU A 39 17.14 -3.88 4.57
N LEU A 40 16.13 -4.01 3.70
CA LEU A 40 15.60 -5.29 3.25
C LEU A 40 16.66 -6.14 2.55
N ILE A 41 17.48 -5.55 1.68
CA ILE A 41 18.59 -6.24 1.00
C ILE A 41 19.61 -6.74 2.03
N GLN A 42 20.00 -5.90 3.00
CA GLN A 42 20.93 -6.27 4.06
C GLN A 42 20.40 -7.42 4.92
N LEU A 43 19.09 -7.46 5.19
CA LEU A 43 18.46 -8.53 5.96
C LEU A 43 18.29 -9.85 5.19
N CYS A 44 18.27 -9.81 3.86
CA CYS A 44 18.28 -11.02 3.02
C CYS A 44 19.65 -11.73 3.03
N HIS A 45 20.76 -11.01 3.24
CA HIS A 45 22.10 -11.61 3.26
C HIS A 45 22.30 -12.66 4.37
N PRO A 46 21.92 -12.41 5.64
CA PRO A 46 21.95 -13.43 6.69
C PRO A 46 21.12 -14.66 6.34
N LEU A 47 19.92 -14.51 5.77
CA LEU A 47 19.07 -15.64 5.38
C LEU A 47 19.73 -16.52 4.30
N LEU A 48 20.43 -15.89 3.35
CA LEU A 48 21.24 -16.60 2.36
C LEU A 48 22.45 -17.32 2.98
N LYS A 49 23.04 -16.77 4.04
CA LYS A 49 24.12 -17.44 4.79
C LYS A 49 23.57 -18.64 5.57
N PHE A 50 22.44 -18.49 6.23
CA PHE A 50 21.76 -19.57 6.95
C PHE A 50 21.40 -20.75 6.04
N ARG A 51 20.93 -20.47 4.82
CA ARG A 51 20.72 -21.50 3.80
C ARG A 51 21.96 -22.38 3.61
N LYS A 52 23.14 -21.76 3.49
CA LYS A 52 24.40 -22.48 3.30
C LYS A 52 24.81 -23.30 4.51
N VAL A 53 24.46 -22.86 5.72
CA VAL A 53 24.77 -23.61 6.95
C VAL A 53 23.87 -24.84 7.07
N ILE A 54 22.56 -24.70 6.79
CA ILE A 54 21.61 -25.82 6.79
C ILE A 54 22.01 -26.89 5.76
N ASP A 55 22.42 -26.47 4.56
CA ASP A 55 22.90 -27.39 3.51
C ASP A 55 24.23 -28.10 3.90
N VAL A 56 25.03 -27.54 4.84
CA VAL A 56 26.35 -28.08 5.26
C VAL A 56 26.24 -28.97 6.52
N ASP A 57 25.39 -28.61 7.48
CA ASP A 57 25.24 -29.33 8.75
C ASP A 57 24.59 -30.71 8.60
N ILE A 58 23.70 -30.90 7.61
CA ILE A 58 23.04 -32.19 7.37
C ILE A 58 23.98 -33.18 6.65
N ASN A 59 24.84 -32.67 5.77
CA ASN A 59 25.84 -33.47 5.04
C ASN A 59 27.07 -33.83 5.90
N THR A 60 27.26 -33.18 7.05
CA THR A 60 28.45 -33.30 7.89
C THR A 60 28.05 -33.50 9.36
N PHE A 61 27.26 -34.52 9.65
CA PHE A 61 26.74 -34.82 11.00
C PHE A 61 27.80 -35.34 12.01
N ASN A 62 29.04 -34.86 11.91
CA ASN A 62 30.18 -35.23 12.74
C ASN A 62 30.99 -33.98 13.11
N GLY A 63 30.48 -33.11 13.99
CA GLY A 63 31.35 -32.11 14.62
C GLY A 63 30.73 -30.88 15.29
N PHE A 64 29.49 -30.48 14.97
CA PHE A 64 28.91 -29.26 15.56
C PHE A 64 28.30 -29.52 16.95
N SER A 65 28.71 -28.73 17.94
CA SER A 65 28.12 -28.78 19.29
C SER A 65 26.67 -28.29 19.27
N LYS A 66 25.80 -28.93 20.07
CA LYS A 66 24.39 -28.54 20.20
C LYS A 66 24.19 -27.10 20.70
N GLU A 67 25.18 -26.51 21.39
CA GLU A 67 25.17 -25.10 21.78
C GLU A 67 25.28 -24.15 20.58
N ASN A 68 26.18 -24.39 19.62
CA ASN A 68 26.38 -23.49 18.47
C ASN A 68 25.13 -23.39 17.58
N ILE A 69 24.43 -24.51 17.38
CA ILE A 69 23.20 -24.58 16.58
C ILE A 69 22.07 -23.74 17.23
N LYS A 70 22.00 -23.71 18.56
CA LYS A 70 20.99 -22.92 19.29
C LYS A 70 21.23 -21.42 19.15
N GLU A 71 22.48 -20.99 19.23
CA GLU A 71 22.85 -19.57 19.08
C GLU A 71 22.55 -19.08 17.66
N GLU A 72 22.89 -19.86 16.65
CA GLU A 72 22.59 -19.57 15.26
C GLU A 72 21.07 -19.55 14.98
N TYR A 73 20.31 -20.51 15.53
CA TYR A 73 18.86 -20.50 15.44
C TYR A 73 18.24 -19.24 16.08
N PHE A 74 18.71 -18.83 17.25
CA PHE A 74 18.22 -17.62 17.91
C PHE A 74 18.54 -16.37 17.09
N ALA A 75 19.76 -16.27 16.56
CA ALA A 75 20.16 -15.19 15.67
C ALA A 75 19.28 -15.15 14.40
N MET A 76 18.94 -16.30 13.82
CA MET A 76 18.04 -16.41 12.68
C MET A 76 16.64 -15.90 13.02
N LYS A 77 16.09 -16.34 14.16
CA LYS A 77 14.77 -15.91 14.62
C LYS A 77 14.70 -14.39 14.77
N THR A 78 15.69 -13.80 15.46
CA THR A 78 15.77 -12.33 15.61
C THR A 78 15.87 -11.62 14.26
N LYS A 79 16.61 -12.16 13.28
CA LYS A 79 16.69 -11.57 11.93
C LYS A 79 15.38 -11.67 11.18
N LEU A 80 14.65 -12.79 11.31
CA LEU A 80 13.36 -12.98 10.67
C LEU A 80 12.28 -12.08 11.29
N GLU A 81 12.30 -11.90 12.62
CA GLU A 81 11.45 -10.95 13.33
C GLU A 81 11.71 -9.51 12.89
N HIS A 82 12.99 -9.12 12.79
CA HIS A 82 13.37 -7.80 12.30
C HIS A 82 12.94 -7.59 10.85
N LEU A 83 13.13 -8.60 9.99
CA LEU A 83 12.69 -8.55 8.60
C LEU A 83 11.17 -8.38 8.48
N ASN A 84 10.40 -9.07 9.33
CA ASN A 84 8.96 -8.90 9.40
C ASN A 84 8.58 -7.47 9.83
N GLN A 85 9.31 -6.88 10.79
CA GLN A 85 9.08 -5.49 11.22
C GLN A 85 9.37 -4.47 10.10
N VAL A 86 10.49 -4.63 9.39
CA VAL A 86 10.83 -3.78 8.23
C VAL A 86 9.78 -3.94 7.13
N MET A 87 9.30 -5.16 6.90
CA MET A 87 8.23 -5.43 5.94
C MET A 87 6.92 -4.73 6.29
N ARG A 88 6.49 -4.79 7.55
CA ARG A 88 5.29 -4.07 8.04
C ARG A 88 5.43 -2.56 7.87
N SER A 89 6.61 -2.02 8.20
CA SER A 89 6.90 -0.60 8.00
C SER A 89 6.81 -0.24 6.52
N ALA A 90 7.39 -1.05 5.65
CA ALA A 90 7.40 -0.82 4.22
C ALA A 90 5.98 -0.94 3.62
N VAL A 91 5.12 -1.85 4.11
CA VAL A 91 3.68 -1.87 3.82
C VAL A 91 3.00 -0.55 4.20
N ILE A 92 3.23 -0.05 5.41
CA ILE A 92 2.65 1.24 5.83
C ILE A 92 3.07 2.36 4.87
N TYR A 93 4.35 2.42 4.48
CA TYR A 93 4.80 3.42 3.51
C TYR A 93 4.18 3.25 2.11
N GLN A 94 3.93 2.02 1.64
CA GLN A 94 3.18 1.80 0.39
C GLN A 94 1.78 2.41 0.45
N ILE A 95 1.11 2.28 1.60
CA ILE A 95 -0.23 2.84 1.83
C ILE A 95 -0.16 4.36 1.87
N LEU A 96 0.81 4.93 2.59
CA LEU A 96 1.03 6.38 2.64
C LEU A 96 1.33 6.97 1.25
N ASP A 97 2.10 6.27 0.43
CA ASP A 97 2.58 6.76 -0.87
C ASP A 97 1.62 6.52 -2.04
N ASN A 98 0.81 5.46 -2.01
CA ASN A 98 0.02 5.04 -3.18
C ASN A 98 -1.49 4.99 -2.93
N LEU A 99 -1.94 4.89 -1.67
CA LEU A 99 -3.36 4.70 -1.35
C LEU A 99 -4.03 5.98 -0.83
N VAL A 100 -3.80 7.09 -1.53
CA VAL A 100 -4.40 8.39 -1.23
C VAL A 100 -5.27 8.88 -2.36
N ASP A 101 -6.39 9.50 -1.99
CA ASP A 101 -7.36 10.04 -2.92
C ASP A 101 -7.76 8.99 -3.97
N ILE A 102 -7.95 7.74 -3.53
CA ILE A 102 -8.13 6.59 -4.43
C ILE A 102 -9.35 6.78 -5.36
N LYS A 103 -10.34 7.56 -4.91
CA LYS A 103 -11.55 7.86 -5.67
C LYS A 103 -11.41 9.12 -6.53
N GLY A 104 -10.43 9.99 -6.27
CA GLY A 104 -10.31 11.31 -6.88
C GLY A 104 -10.06 11.28 -8.39
N PRO A 105 -9.05 10.55 -8.89
CA PRO A 105 -8.77 10.48 -10.33
C PRO A 105 -9.98 10.03 -11.15
N MET A 106 -10.69 8.99 -10.68
CA MET A 106 -11.92 8.52 -11.34
C MET A 106 -13.01 9.60 -11.30
N LYS A 107 -13.28 10.23 -10.15
CA LYS A 107 -14.28 11.31 -10.03
C LYS A 107 -13.98 12.49 -10.96
N ARG A 108 -12.72 12.91 -11.07
CA ARG A 108 -12.29 13.98 -11.98
C ARG A 108 -12.50 13.61 -13.44
N LEU A 109 -12.21 12.35 -13.80
CA LEU A 109 -12.48 11.82 -15.14
C LEU A 109 -13.98 11.86 -15.46
N ILE A 110 -14.84 11.34 -14.59
CA ILE A 110 -16.31 11.39 -14.76
C ILE A 110 -16.80 12.82 -14.91
N LYS A 111 -16.40 13.72 -14.01
CA LYS A 111 -16.84 15.11 -14.05
C LYS A 111 -16.52 15.78 -15.39
N ALA A 112 -15.33 15.53 -15.92
CA ALA A 112 -14.91 16.06 -17.22
C ALA A 112 -15.70 15.49 -18.40
N THR A 113 -16.29 14.29 -18.28
CA THR A 113 -17.16 13.68 -19.30
C THR A 113 -18.59 14.22 -19.29
N VAL A 114 -19.07 14.71 -18.14
CA VAL A 114 -20.45 15.20 -17.96
C VAL A 114 -20.54 16.72 -18.12
N GLU A 115 -19.45 17.46 -17.89
CA GLU A 115 -19.43 18.91 -18.10
C GLU A 115 -19.76 19.26 -19.57
N PRO A 116 -20.76 20.11 -19.82
CA PRO A 116 -21.12 20.50 -21.17
C PRO A 116 -19.93 21.20 -21.82
N CYS A 117 -19.43 20.65 -22.93
CA CYS A 117 -18.40 21.30 -23.73
C CYS A 117 -18.97 22.59 -24.31
N SER A 118 -18.75 23.72 -23.63
CA SER A 118 -19.01 25.04 -24.18
C SER A 118 -18.10 25.24 -25.39
N HIS A 119 -18.69 25.29 -26.58
CA HIS A 119 -18.10 25.69 -27.87
C HIS A 119 -16.85 24.95 -28.40
N VAL A 120 -16.20 24.06 -27.63
CA VAL A 120 -15.04 23.32 -28.11
C VAL A 120 -15.49 21.95 -28.61
N GLY A 121 -15.56 21.75 -29.93
CA GLY A 121 -15.95 20.48 -30.55
C GLY A 121 -15.08 19.28 -30.13
N LYS A 122 -15.31 18.10 -30.73
CA LYS A 122 -14.68 16.79 -30.41
C LYS A 122 -13.17 16.83 -30.05
N LYS A 123 -12.38 17.69 -30.72
CA LYS A 123 -10.94 17.88 -30.47
C LYS A 123 -10.62 18.51 -29.11
N GLY A 124 -11.50 19.37 -28.60
CA GLY A 124 -11.40 20.00 -27.27
C GLY A 124 -11.62 19.03 -26.12
N LEU A 125 -12.65 18.18 -26.23
CA LEU A 125 -12.95 17.14 -25.24
C LEU A 125 -11.76 16.17 -25.10
N LEU A 126 -11.21 15.70 -26.22
CA LEU A 126 -10.03 14.82 -26.21
C LEU A 126 -8.81 15.49 -25.56
N ARG A 127 -8.57 16.77 -25.84
CA ARG A 127 -7.45 17.52 -25.23
C ARG A 127 -7.62 17.66 -23.72
N LYS A 128 -8.86 17.80 -23.23
CA LYS A 128 -9.19 17.89 -21.81
C LYS A 128 -9.12 16.53 -21.10
N LEU A 129 -9.60 15.46 -21.73
CA LEU A 129 -9.63 14.12 -21.14
C LEU A 129 -8.25 13.48 -21.07
N LYS A 130 -7.39 13.68 -22.08
CA LYS A 130 -6.06 13.05 -22.15
C LYS A 130 -5.26 13.11 -20.84
N PRO A 131 -5.01 14.30 -20.21
CA PRO A 131 -4.27 14.36 -18.96
C PRO A 131 -4.99 13.63 -17.81
N LEU A 132 -6.32 13.69 -17.74
CA LEU A 132 -7.11 13.03 -16.70
C LEU A 132 -7.05 11.50 -16.81
N VAL A 133 -7.09 10.99 -18.05
CA VAL A 133 -6.93 9.57 -18.35
C VAL A 133 -5.54 9.11 -17.94
N THR A 134 -4.49 9.84 -18.32
CA THR A 134 -3.11 9.52 -17.90
C THR A 134 -2.97 9.52 -16.38
N THR A 135 -3.52 10.51 -15.68
CA THR A 135 -3.52 10.56 -14.21
C THR A 135 -4.28 9.38 -13.60
N PHE A 136 -5.46 9.03 -14.13
CA PHE A 136 -6.25 7.91 -13.65
C PHE A 136 -5.51 6.58 -13.81
N PHE A 137 -4.95 6.27 -14.98
CA PHE A 137 -4.22 5.03 -15.18
C PHE A 137 -2.93 4.98 -14.37
N SER A 138 -2.16 6.07 -14.34
CA SER A 138 -0.92 6.11 -13.55
C SER A 138 -1.18 5.90 -12.06
N HIS A 139 -2.21 6.55 -11.51
CA HIS A 139 -2.61 6.38 -10.11
C HIS A 139 -3.12 4.97 -9.84
N SER A 140 -3.98 4.45 -10.70
CA SER A 140 -4.53 3.09 -10.58
C SER A 140 -3.45 2.01 -10.62
N THR A 141 -2.44 2.16 -11.48
CA THR A 141 -1.30 1.24 -11.53
C THR A 141 -0.47 1.28 -10.24
N GLN A 142 -0.24 2.47 -9.67
CA GLN A 142 0.47 2.60 -8.39
C GLN A 142 -0.33 1.98 -7.24
N MET A 143 -1.64 2.23 -7.20
CA MET A 143 -2.56 1.62 -6.23
C MET A 143 -2.54 0.09 -6.33
N LEU A 144 -2.63 -0.48 -7.54
CA LEU A 144 -2.58 -1.92 -7.77
C LEU A 144 -1.24 -2.52 -7.37
N LYS A 145 -0.13 -1.85 -7.67
CA LYS A 145 1.20 -2.29 -7.20
C LYS A 145 1.23 -2.37 -5.67
N ALA A 146 0.75 -1.34 -4.99
CA ALA A 146 0.68 -1.35 -3.52
C ALA A 146 -0.25 -2.46 -2.99
N ALA A 147 -1.42 -2.66 -3.59
CA ALA A 147 -2.35 -3.73 -3.20
C ALA A 147 -1.75 -5.13 -3.35
N ASN A 148 -1.06 -5.40 -4.47
CA ASN A 148 -0.36 -6.68 -4.70
C ASN A 148 0.77 -6.89 -3.69
N LEU A 149 1.53 -5.85 -3.37
CA LEU A 149 2.58 -5.93 -2.35
C LEU A 149 2.00 -6.26 -0.98
N ILE A 150 0.89 -5.62 -0.61
CA ILE A 150 0.19 -5.87 0.66
C ILE A 150 -0.36 -7.30 0.70
N LEU A 151 -0.94 -7.78 -0.40
CA LEU A 151 -1.45 -9.15 -0.53
C LEU A 151 -0.38 -10.18 -0.15
N VAL A 152 0.84 -10.04 -0.67
CA VAL A 152 1.97 -10.94 -0.38
C VAL A 152 2.35 -10.97 1.10
N THR A 153 2.06 -9.90 1.86
CA THR A 153 2.34 -9.84 3.30
C THR A 153 1.23 -10.41 4.18
N CYS A 154 0.07 -10.72 3.60
CA CYS A 154 -1.09 -11.17 4.36
C CYS A 154 -0.98 -12.64 4.75
N THR A 155 -1.19 -12.94 6.02
CA THR A 155 -1.20 -14.32 6.55
C THR A 155 -2.59 -14.91 6.71
N LYS A 156 -3.64 -14.06 6.71
CA LYS A 156 -5.04 -14.48 6.90
C LYS A 156 -5.71 -14.73 5.55
N ARG A 157 -6.10 -15.98 5.29
CA ARG A 157 -6.70 -16.41 4.01
C ARG A 157 -7.92 -15.58 3.60
N GLU A 158 -8.85 -15.31 4.50
CA GLU A 158 -10.06 -14.52 4.19
C GLU A 158 -9.71 -13.12 3.66
N ILE A 159 -8.68 -12.48 4.23
CA ILE A 159 -8.23 -11.15 3.79
C ILE A 159 -7.51 -11.23 2.45
N VAL A 160 -6.75 -12.30 2.21
CA VAL A 160 -6.09 -12.56 0.91
C VAL A 160 -7.13 -12.64 -0.20
N GLU A 161 -8.16 -13.47 -0.01
CA GLU A 161 -9.25 -13.65 -0.98
C GLU A 161 -10.02 -12.34 -1.23
N ASP A 162 -10.33 -11.57 -0.18
CA ASP A 162 -10.99 -10.26 -0.30
C ASP A 162 -10.13 -9.27 -1.13
N ILE A 163 -8.81 -9.23 -0.91
CA ILE A 163 -7.89 -8.33 -1.63
C ILE A 163 -7.73 -8.78 -3.09
N GLU A 164 -7.61 -10.09 -3.35
CA GLU A 164 -7.55 -10.63 -4.71
C GLU A 164 -8.81 -10.27 -5.50
N GLN A 165 -9.99 -10.41 -4.89
CA GLN A 165 -11.24 -10.00 -5.51
C GLN A 165 -11.25 -8.50 -5.85
N CYS A 166 -10.73 -7.65 -4.97
CA CYS A 166 -10.61 -6.22 -5.23
C CYS A 166 -9.67 -5.93 -6.40
N ILE A 167 -8.50 -6.58 -6.45
CA ILE A 167 -7.50 -6.44 -7.52
C ILE A 167 -8.10 -6.86 -8.86
N ASP A 168 -8.81 -7.99 -8.91
CA ASP A 168 -9.48 -8.48 -10.11
C ASP A 168 -10.57 -7.51 -10.61
N GLN A 169 -11.37 -6.96 -9.69
CA GLN A 169 -12.36 -5.95 -10.03
C GLN A 169 -11.70 -4.70 -10.60
N PHE A 170 -10.64 -4.18 -9.98
CA PHE A 170 -9.90 -3.04 -10.50
C PHE A 170 -9.33 -3.32 -11.89
N ASN A 171 -8.72 -4.48 -12.13
CA ASN A 171 -8.18 -4.85 -13.43
C ASN A 171 -9.28 -4.88 -14.50
N ARG A 172 -10.45 -5.47 -14.21
CA ARG A 172 -11.60 -5.47 -15.13
C ARG A 172 -12.12 -4.07 -15.44
N LEU A 173 -12.14 -3.18 -14.45
CA LEU A 173 -12.51 -1.78 -14.65
C LEU A 173 -11.51 -1.07 -15.56
N LEU A 174 -10.21 -1.26 -15.32
CA LEU A 174 -9.14 -0.64 -16.10
C LEU A 174 -9.10 -1.11 -17.56
N THR A 175 -9.50 -2.35 -17.84
CA THR A 175 -9.64 -2.83 -19.23
C THR A 175 -10.86 -2.25 -19.93
N THR A 176 -11.93 -1.92 -19.21
CA THR A 176 -13.21 -1.43 -19.79
C THR A 176 -13.22 0.08 -20.04
N VAL A 177 -12.55 0.86 -19.18
CA VAL A 177 -12.55 2.33 -19.25
C VAL A 177 -12.04 2.89 -20.60
N PRO A 178 -10.97 2.37 -21.23
CA PRO A 178 -10.48 2.89 -22.52
C PRO A 178 -11.51 2.81 -23.65
N ASP A 179 -12.26 1.70 -23.71
CA ASP A 179 -13.27 1.47 -24.75
C ASP A 179 -14.43 2.44 -24.60
N LEU A 180 -14.90 2.66 -23.37
CA LEU A 180 -15.97 3.62 -23.08
C LEU A 180 -15.54 5.07 -23.34
N LEU A 181 -14.30 5.43 -23.04
CA LEU A 181 -13.76 6.75 -23.35
C LEU A 181 -13.63 6.95 -24.88
N SER A 182 -13.28 5.89 -25.61
CA SER A 182 -13.24 5.91 -27.07
C SER A 182 -14.65 6.08 -27.65
N GLU A 183 -15.63 5.32 -27.15
CA GLU A 183 -17.05 5.44 -27.53
C GLU A 183 -17.59 6.85 -27.25
N LEU A 184 -17.30 7.40 -26.07
CA LEU A 184 -17.69 8.77 -25.70
C LEU A 184 -17.09 9.82 -26.64
N SER A 185 -15.85 9.62 -27.09
CA SER A 185 -15.21 10.53 -28.03
C SER A 185 -15.83 10.48 -29.43
N LEU A 186 -16.39 9.33 -29.83
CA LEU A 186 -17.08 9.15 -31.09
C LEU A 186 -18.48 9.75 -31.05
N PHE A 187 -19.19 9.60 -29.94
CA PHE A 187 -20.57 10.02 -29.73
C PHE A 187 -20.72 10.94 -28.50
N PRO A 188 -20.19 12.17 -28.55
CA PRO A 188 -20.29 13.11 -27.43
C PRO A 188 -21.76 13.46 -27.17
N GLY A 189 -22.18 13.38 -25.90
CA GLY A 189 -23.58 13.61 -25.51
C GLY A 189 -24.45 12.35 -25.51
N ASN A 190 -23.90 11.17 -25.83
CA ASN A 190 -24.60 9.91 -25.61
C ASN A 190 -24.82 9.67 -24.10
N GLY A 191 -26.08 9.79 -23.68
CA GLY A 191 -26.49 9.59 -22.30
C GLY A 191 -26.20 8.18 -21.78
N ASP A 192 -26.16 7.17 -22.65
CA ASP A 192 -25.95 5.79 -22.25
C ASP A 192 -24.48 5.49 -21.94
N VAL A 193 -23.54 6.06 -22.71
CA VAL A 193 -22.10 5.96 -22.39
C VAL A 193 -21.79 6.66 -21.07
N SER A 194 -22.40 7.83 -20.84
CA SER A 194 -22.25 8.57 -19.59
C SER A 194 -22.81 7.79 -18.39
N LYS A 195 -23.96 7.11 -18.54
CA LYS A 195 -24.52 6.21 -17.52
C LYS A 195 -23.60 5.03 -17.22
N LYS A 196 -23.05 4.36 -18.26
CA LYS A 196 -22.09 3.26 -18.08
C LYS A 196 -20.85 3.70 -17.31
N LEU A 197 -20.31 4.87 -17.65
CA LEU A 197 -19.12 5.40 -16.97
C LEU A 197 -19.40 5.77 -15.51
N ASN A 198 -20.57 6.35 -15.23
CA ASN A 198 -21.02 6.60 -13.85
C ASN A 198 -21.16 5.30 -13.05
N PHE A 199 -21.73 4.26 -13.66
CA PHE A 199 -21.83 2.94 -13.04
C PHE A 199 -20.45 2.35 -12.71
N LEU A 200 -19.48 2.43 -13.63
CA LEU A 200 -18.10 2.02 -13.34
C LEU A 200 -17.47 2.84 -12.20
N SER A 201 -17.78 4.13 -12.08
CA SER A 201 -17.31 4.95 -10.97
C SER A 201 -17.89 4.53 -9.61
N GLN A 202 -19.12 4.01 -9.61
CA GLN A 202 -19.74 3.45 -8.41
C GLN A 202 -19.04 2.15 -8.01
N ILE A 203 -18.83 1.24 -8.97
CA ILE A 203 -18.07 0.00 -8.73
C ILE A 203 -16.66 0.33 -8.22
N TRP A 204 -15.94 1.25 -8.88
CA TRP A 204 -14.62 1.69 -8.42
C TRP A 204 -14.65 2.17 -6.96
N SER A 205 -15.67 2.96 -6.60
CA SER A 205 -15.81 3.50 -5.25
C SER A 205 -16.09 2.42 -4.22
N SER A 206 -16.94 1.44 -4.53
CA SER A 206 -17.24 0.31 -3.62
C SER A 206 -16.04 -0.64 -3.50
N THR A 207 -15.38 -0.98 -4.61
CA THR A 207 -14.15 -1.81 -4.59
C THR A 207 -13.04 -1.14 -3.77
N THR A 208 -12.90 0.19 -3.89
CA THR A 208 -11.98 0.97 -3.05
C THR A 208 -12.32 0.87 -1.58
N GLU A 209 -13.60 0.97 -1.20
CA GLU A 209 -14.02 0.83 0.19
C GLU A 209 -13.73 -0.56 0.73
N SER A 210 -13.98 -1.62 -0.06
CA SER A 210 -13.64 -3.00 0.29
C SER A 210 -12.14 -3.18 0.51
N LEU A 211 -11.29 -2.65 -0.38
CA LEU A 211 -9.85 -2.68 -0.20
C LEU A 211 -9.45 -1.98 1.11
N MET A 212 -9.97 -0.78 1.38
CA MET A 212 -9.66 -0.04 2.61
C MET A 212 -10.11 -0.78 3.88
N MET A 213 -11.24 -1.49 3.84
CA MET A 213 -11.67 -2.34 4.95
C MET A 213 -10.71 -3.50 5.22
N CYS A 214 -10.11 -4.08 4.18
CA CYS A 214 -9.07 -5.11 4.32
C CYS A 214 -7.82 -4.53 4.98
N LEU A 215 -7.38 -3.35 4.54
CA LEU A 215 -6.21 -2.67 5.12
C LEU A 215 -6.41 -2.33 6.60
N ASP A 216 -7.60 -1.87 6.97
CA ASP A 216 -7.93 -1.60 8.38
C ASP A 216 -7.81 -2.87 9.27
N LYS A 217 -7.93 -4.08 8.71
CA LYS A 217 -7.75 -5.36 9.44
C LYS A 217 -6.28 -5.81 9.51
N ILE A 218 -5.43 -5.32 8.62
CA ILE A 218 -4.00 -5.68 8.52
C ILE A 218 -3.15 -4.72 9.34
N LEU A 219 -3.49 -3.43 9.31
CA LEU A 219 -2.69 -2.38 9.93
C LEU A 219 -2.93 -2.30 11.43
N ASP A 220 -1.82 -2.28 12.16
CA ASP A 220 -1.84 -1.84 13.55
C ASP A 220 -1.99 -0.32 13.62
N LEU A 221 -2.91 0.14 14.47
CA LEU A 221 -3.23 1.56 14.64
C LEU A 221 -2.01 2.35 15.11
N HIS A 222 -1.27 1.83 16.08
CA HIS A 222 -0.15 2.52 16.69
C HIS A 222 1.01 2.63 15.69
N GLU A 223 1.37 1.54 15.00
CA GLU A 223 2.41 1.56 13.97
C GLU A 223 2.07 2.49 12.80
N PHE A 224 0.81 2.49 12.35
CA PHE A 224 0.37 3.40 11.29
C PHE A 224 0.50 4.87 11.72
N LEU A 225 0.05 5.19 12.93
CA LEU A 225 0.12 6.56 13.45
C LEU A 225 1.55 7.02 13.69
N ASP A 226 2.41 6.18 14.28
CA ASP A 226 3.81 6.52 14.53
C ASP A 226 4.53 6.80 13.20
N ALA A 227 4.43 5.89 12.22
CA ALA A 227 5.02 6.10 10.90
C ALA A 227 4.49 7.37 10.22
N SER A 228 3.18 7.63 10.32
CA SER A 228 2.58 8.85 9.75
C SER A 228 3.10 10.13 10.42
N VAL A 229 3.25 10.13 11.75
CA VAL A 229 3.75 11.29 12.51
C VAL A 229 5.23 11.54 12.21
N GLN A 230 6.06 10.49 12.14
CA GLN A 230 7.46 10.63 11.77
C GLN A 230 7.62 11.22 10.36
N GLU A 231 6.80 10.76 9.43
CA GLU A 231 6.83 11.26 8.06
C GLU A 231 6.33 12.70 7.95
N MET A 232 5.30 13.07 8.70
CA MET A 232 4.84 14.46 8.80
C MET A 232 5.94 15.35 9.40
N LYS A 233 6.64 14.89 10.45
CA LYS A 233 7.77 15.63 11.02
C LYS A 233 8.86 15.86 9.99
N ARG A 234 9.22 14.82 9.22
CA ARG A 234 10.21 14.91 8.13
C ARG A 234 9.81 15.93 7.06
N HIS A 235 8.55 15.91 6.62
CA HIS A 235 8.07 16.88 5.63
C HIS A 235 7.98 18.30 6.17
N LYS A 236 7.65 18.48 7.46
CA LYS A 236 7.69 19.78 8.12
C LYS A 236 9.11 20.35 8.10
N GLU A 237 10.09 19.60 8.62
CA GLU A 237 11.49 20.05 8.66
C GLU A 237 12.04 20.35 7.26
N ALA A 238 11.68 19.53 6.27
CA ALA A 238 12.10 19.75 4.89
C ALA A 238 11.41 20.96 4.25
N SER A 239 10.14 21.25 4.61
CA SER A 239 9.44 22.46 4.16
C SER A 239 10.05 23.73 4.76
N GLU A 240 10.40 23.71 6.05
CA GLU A 240 11.07 24.84 6.73
C GLU A 240 12.41 25.14 6.06
N LYS A 241 13.23 24.11 5.82
CA LYS A 241 14.50 24.25 5.08
C LYS A 241 14.30 24.79 3.66
N ALA A 242 13.29 24.29 2.94
CA ALA A 242 12.99 24.77 1.59
C ALA A 242 12.54 26.23 1.58
N LEU A 243 11.81 26.67 2.61
CA LEU A 243 11.41 28.06 2.78
C LEU A 243 12.62 28.96 3.08
N ASP A 244 13.50 28.54 3.98
CA ASP A 244 14.74 29.28 4.31
C ASP A 244 15.65 29.45 3.08
N MET A 245 15.71 28.42 2.22
CA MET A 245 16.46 28.43 0.97
C MET A 245 15.70 29.09 -0.21
N GLN A 246 14.47 29.58 0.00
CA GLN A 246 13.61 30.15 -1.04
C GLN A 246 13.31 29.19 -2.22
N HIS A 247 13.34 27.88 -1.97
CA HIS A 247 12.99 26.84 -2.93
C HIS A 247 11.48 26.55 -2.91
N PHE A 248 10.68 27.47 -3.45
CA PHE A 248 9.22 27.43 -3.35
C PHE A 248 8.56 26.17 -3.93
N GLU A 249 9.13 25.57 -4.99
CA GLU A 249 8.61 24.31 -5.54
C GLU A 249 8.74 23.15 -4.53
N HIS A 250 9.89 23.05 -3.86
CA HIS A 250 10.13 22.04 -2.84
C HIS A 250 9.25 22.30 -1.61
N PHE A 251 9.10 23.56 -1.21
CA PHE A 251 8.18 23.95 -0.14
C PHE A 251 6.75 23.50 -0.46
N PHE A 252 6.23 23.81 -1.65
CA PHE A 252 4.89 23.40 -2.07
C PHE A 252 4.74 21.88 -2.13
N TRP A 253 5.77 21.17 -2.60
CA TRP A 253 5.76 19.71 -2.61
C TRP A 253 5.65 19.12 -1.20
N HIS A 254 6.46 19.61 -0.26
CA HIS A 254 6.45 19.13 1.13
C HIS A 254 5.15 19.48 1.87
N THR A 255 4.62 20.70 1.70
CA THR A 255 3.35 21.10 2.32
C THR A 255 2.17 20.32 1.74
N SER A 256 2.15 20.07 0.44
CA SER A 256 1.16 19.19 -0.19
C SER A 256 1.21 17.76 0.39
N ARG A 257 2.40 17.24 0.67
CA ARG A 257 2.58 15.93 1.32
C ARG A 257 2.07 15.92 2.77
N LEU A 258 2.28 17.01 3.52
CA LEU A 258 1.73 17.18 4.87
C LEU A 258 0.20 17.13 4.88
N CYS A 259 -0.45 17.94 4.04
CA CYS A 259 -1.91 17.97 3.95
C CYS A 259 -2.49 16.61 3.52
N ARG A 260 -1.79 15.93 2.60
CA ARG A 260 -2.15 14.60 2.13
C ARG A 260 -2.10 13.58 3.27
N GLN A 261 -1.04 13.54 4.05
CA GLN A 261 -0.90 12.61 5.19
C GLN A 261 -1.90 12.90 6.29
N ALA A 262 -2.10 14.18 6.62
CA ALA A 262 -3.12 14.58 7.60
C ALA A 262 -4.51 14.10 7.18
N THR A 263 -4.84 14.19 5.88
CA THR A 263 -6.10 13.69 5.32
C THR A 263 -6.22 12.17 5.49
N GLN A 264 -5.16 11.41 5.19
CA GLN A 264 -5.15 9.96 5.39
C GLN A 264 -5.36 9.56 6.84
N ILE A 265 -4.71 10.25 7.79
CA ILE A 265 -4.88 10.00 9.23
C ILE A 265 -6.34 10.25 9.60
N VAL A 266 -6.92 11.37 9.17
CA VAL A 266 -8.34 11.67 9.43
C VAL A 266 -9.25 10.56 8.90
N GLU A 267 -9.04 10.10 7.66
CA GLU A 267 -9.85 9.04 7.05
C GLU A 267 -9.67 7.69 7.76
N PHE A 268 -8.43 7.29 8.05
CA PHE A 268 -8.12 6.03 8.72
C PHE A 268 -8.71 5.97 10.13
N ILE A 269 -8.49 7.02 10.94
CA ILE A 269 -9.00 7.07 12.31
C ILE A 269 -10.52 7.21 12.33
N SER A 270 -11.13 7.93 11.38
CA SER A 270 -12.60 7.99 11.29
C SER A 270 -13.21 6.61 11.07
N ARG A 271 -12.62 5.78 10.20
CA ARG A 271 -13.06 4.39 9.99
C ARG A 271 -12.78 3.50 11.19
N PHE A 272 -11.62 3.67 11.83
CA PHE A 272 -11.28 2.92 13.05
C PHE A 272 -12.28 3.19 14.16
N VAL A 273 -12.52 4.48 14.47
CA VAL A 273 -13.42 4.91 15.54
C VAL A 273 -14.87 4.50 15.31
N ALA A 274 -15.32 4.38 14.05
CA ALA A 274 -16.65 3.85 13.73
C ALA A 274 -16.87 2.41 14.23
N LYS A 275 -15.79 1.65 14.43
CA LYS A 275 -15.81 0.25 14.91
C LYS A 275 -15.58 0.12 16.41
N VAL A 276 -15.09 1.17 17.08
CA VAL A 276 -14.74 1.14 18.51
C VAL A 276 -15.99 1.24 19.38
N ARG A 277 -16.14 0.31 20.32
CA ARG A 277 -17.28 0.26 21.26
C ARG A 277 -17.11 1.15 22.49
N ASP A 278 -15.87 1.35 22.97
CA ASP A 278 -15.62 2.18 24.14
C ASP A 278 -15.90 3.66 23.83
N PRO A 279 -16.95 4.26 24.45
CA PRO A 279 -17.33 5.63 24.16
C PRO A 279 -16.28 6.65 24.64
N ILE A 280 -15.51 6.37 25.70
CA ILE A 280 -14.52 7.31 26.24
C ILE A 280 -13.37 7.45 25.24
N PHE A 281 -12.77 6.32 24.86
CA PHE A 281 -11.70 6.30 23.86
C PHE A 281 -12.17 6.84 22.51
N ARG A 282 -13.36 6.43 22.05
CA ARG A 282 -13.97 6.92 20.81
C ARG A 282 -14.12 8.44 20.80
N ASN A 283 -14.73 9.02 21.83
CA ASN A 283 -14.97 10.45 21.89
C ASN A 283 -13.67 11.25 22.02
N GLY A 284 -12.71 10.74 22.80
CA GLY A 284 -11.37 11.33 22.90
C GLY A 284 -10.69 11.45 21.53
N LEU A 285 -10.66 10.36 20.76
CA LEU A 285 -10.09 10.37 19.41
C LEU A 285 -10.85 11.29 18.44
N LEU A 286 -12.18 11.32 18.49
CA LEU A 286 -12.97 12.20 17.62
C LEU A 286 -12.64 13.67 17.81
N VAL A 287 -12.41 14.11 19.05
CA VAL A 287 -12.00 15.50 19.34
C VAL A 287 -10.66 15.81 18.68
N LEU A 288 -9.69 14.90 18.79
CA LEU A 288 -8.36 15.08 18.19
C LEU A 288 -8.42 15.10 16.66
N ILE A 289 -9.19 14.19 16.06
CA ILE A 289 -9.38 14.14 14.61
C ILE A 289 -10.12 15.36 14.07
N LYS A 290 -11.11 15.88 14.82
CA LYS A 290 -11.78 17.12 14.45
C LYS A 290 -10.82 18.32 14.45
N LYS A 291 -9.91 18.39 15.44
CA LYS A 291 -8.86 19.42 15.47
C LYS A 291 -7.93 19.29 14.26
N LEU A 292 -7.44 18.08 13.95
CA LEU A 292 -6.60 17.85 12.78
C LEU A 292 -7.32 18.23 11.48
N LYS A 293 -8.56 17.78 11.31
CA LYS A 293 -9.39 18.11 10.14
C LYS A 293 -9.54 19.61 9.94
N ASN A 294 -9.75 20.36 11.02
CA ASN A 294 -9.88 21.82 10.96
C ASN A 294 -8.55 22.53 10.63
N ALA A 295 -7.40 21.91 10.91
CA ALA A 295 -6.08 22.48 10.63
C ALA A 295 -5.60 22.22 9.18
N ILE A 296 -6.27 21.32 8.43
CA ILE A 296 -5.97 21.04 7.02
C ILE A 296 -6.62 22.09 6.08
N ILE A 297 -7.70 22.72 6.54
CA ILE A 297 -8.51 23.72 5.81
C ILE A 297 -7.88 25.10 5.99
#